data_AF-A0A383TFQ6-F1
#
_entry.id   AF-A0A383TFQ6-F1
#
_cell.length_a   1.000
_cell.length_b   1.000
_cell.length_c   1.000
_cell.angle_alpha   90.00
_cell.angle_beta   90.00
_cell.angle_gamma   90.00
#
_symmetry.space_group_name_H-M   'P 1'
#
loop_
_entity.id
_entity.type
_entity.pdbx_description
1 polymer ?
#
loop_
_entity_poly.entity_id
_entity_poly.type
_entity_poly.pdbx_seq_one_letter_code
_entity_poly.pdbx_strand_id
1 'polypeptide(L)'
;MANLNENRQKALDEALKKIERNYGKGSVMKLGEKVDTQISTVPSGSLALDVALGVGGYPRGRIIEVYGPESSGKTTVALHAIAEVQKKGGVAAFIDAEHALDPKYAAALGVDIDELLLSQPDTGEQGLEIADALVSSGAVDIVVIDSVAALVPRAEIEGEMGDSHMGLQARLMSQALRKLSGSINKTKTIAIFINQVREKIGIMFGNPETTPGGRALKFYATIRLEVRRAEQIKSGTEIMGNRTKIKVVKNKVAPPFRTAEVDIMYGEGISQVGEIIDMASEKDIVNKSGAWYAYKGERIGQGRENAKKFLTEHPEMRAEIEKLVRDEYGIGDKKAVEAKDKEKNEPVESVDLLDE
;
A
#
# COMPACT_ATOMS: atom_id res chain seq x y z
N MET A 1 -48.27 17.42 -12.85
CA MET A 1 -46.91 16.87 -12.90
C MET A 1 -46.24 16.71 -11.52
N ALA A 2 -46.67 17.42 -10.47
CA ALA A 2 -46.15 17.25 -9.09
C ALA A 2 -46.41 15.86 -8.47
N ASN A 3 -47.62 15.31 -8.62
CA ASN A 3 -48.01 14.01 -8.03
C ASN A 3 -47.25 12.78 -8.57
N LEU A 4 -46.67 12.85 -9.77
CA LEU A 4 -45.93 11.71 -10.35
C LEU A 4 -44.54 11.55 -9.71
N ASN A 5 -43.93 12.65 -9.28
CA ASN A 5 -42.64 12.64 -8.59
C ASN A 5 -42.78 12.17 -7.13
N GLU A 6 -43.86 12.55 -6.45
CA GLU A 6 -44.13 12.08 -5.08
C GLU A 6 -44.40 10.57 -5.02
N ASN A 7 -45.18 10.04 -5.96
CA ASN A 7 -45.43 8.59 -6.02
C ASN A 7 -44.16 7.80 -6.35
N ARG A 8 -43.29 8.32 -7.23
CA ARG A 8 -41.98 7.71 -7.54
C ARG A 8 -41.04 7.76 -6.34
N GLN A 9 -41.02 8.86 -5.61
CA GLN A 9 -40.19 9.01 -4.41
C GLN A 9 -40.65 8.05 -3.30
N LYS A 10 -41.97 7.94 -3.09
CA LYS A 10 -42.54 7.02 -2.09
C LYS A 10 -42.26 5.56 -2.41
N ALA A 11 -42.40 5.16 -3.67
CA ALA A 11 -42.05 3.81 -4.13
C ALA A 11 -40.54 3.52 -3.99
N LEU A 12 -39.70 4.52 -4.26
CA LEU A 12 -38.26 4.43 -4.06
C LEU A 12 -37.92 4.25 -2.56
N ASP A 13 -38.51 5.03 -1.67
CA ASP A 13 -38.25 4.96 -0.23
C ASP A 13 -38.72 3.63 0.38
N GLU A 14 -39.85 3.09 -0.08
CA GLU A 14 -40.32 1.75 0.30
C GLU A 14 -39.38 0.66 -0.20
N ALA A 15 -38.88 0.77 -1.43
CA ALA A 15 -37.89 -0.14 -1.97
C ALA A 15 -36.57 -0.09 -1.18
N LEU A 16 -36.07 1.11 -0.86
CA LEU A 16 -34.86 1.29 -0.05
C LEU A 16 -35.02 0.68 1.34
N LYS A 17 -36.13 0.94 2.04
CA LYS A 17 -36.44 0.33 3.35
C LYS A 17 -36.53 -1.19 3.28
N LYS A 18 -37.14 -1.73 2.23
CA LYS A 18 -37.24 -3.18 2.02
C LYS A 18 -35.85 -3.80 1.78
N ILE A 19 -35.00 -3.12 1.03
CA ILE A 19 -33.61 -3.55 0.79
C ILE A 19 -32.82 -3.53 2.11
N GLU A 20 -32.86 -2.44 2.88
CA GLU A 20 -32.17 -2.36 4.18
C GLU A 20 -32.69 -3.40 5.19
N ARG A 21 -33.99 -3.67 5.21
CA ARG A 21 -34.57 -4.69 6.10
C ARG A 21 -34.11 -6.11 5.74
N ASN A 22 -33.96 -6.40 4.45
CA ASN A 22 -33.59 -7.73 3.96
C ASN A 22 -32.07 -7.97 3.98
N TYR A 23 -31.27 -6.91 3.77
CA TYR A 23 -29.82 -7.01 3.54
C TYR A 23 -28.95 -6.24 4.54
N GLY A 24 -29.57 -5.57 5.53
CA GLY A 24 -28.91 -4.83 6.60
C GLY A 24 -28.74 -3.34 6.29
N LYS A 25 -28.49 -2.54 7.34
CA LYS A 25 -28.21 -1.11 7.19
C LYS A 25 -26.98 -0.89 6.30
N GLY A 26 -27.07 0.05 5.36
CA GLY A 26 -25.98 0.37 4.42
C GLY A 26 -25.89 -0.53 3.18
N SER A 27 -26.83 -1.47 2.99
CA SER A 27 -26.90 -2.28 1.77
C SER A 27 -27.23 -1.48 0.50
N VAL A 28 -27.86 -0.31 0.67
CA VAL A 28 -28.13 0.66 -0.39
C VAL A 28 -28.12 2.06 0.22
N MET A 29 -27.37 2.99 -0.39
CA MET A 29 -27.24 4.37 0.10
C MET A 29 -27.16 5.33 -1.08
N LYS A 30 -27.56 6.59 -0.89
CA LYS A 30 -27.31 7.62 -1.91
C LYS A 30 -25.84 8.00 -1.87
N LEU A 31 -25.19 8.03 -3.04
CA LEU A 31 -23.75 8.33 -3.15
C LEU A 31 -23.34 9.70 -2.56
N GLY A 32 -24.27 10.66 -2.51
CA GLY A 32 -24.05 12.00 -1.95
C GLY A 32 -24.39 12.15 -0.46
N GLU A 33 -24.96 11.13 0.20
CA GLU A 33 -25.10 11.14 1.65
C GLU A 33 -23.71 10.95 2.24
N LYS A 34 -23.22 11.94 3.00
CA LYS A 34 -21.88 12.00 3.60
C LYS A 34 -21.68 10.88 4.63
N VAL A 35 -21.51 9.64 4.16
CA VAL A 35 -20.65 8.68 4.84
C VAL A 35 -19.25 9.22 4.68
N ASP A 36 -18.50 9.37 5.76
CA ASP A 36 -17.12 9.89 5.74
C ASP A 36 -16.32 9.18 4.63
N THR A 37 -16.18 9.84 3.47
CA THR A 37 -15.66 9.24 2.23
C THR A 37 -14.14 9.19 2.22
N GLN A 38 -13.50 9.60 3.33
CA GLN A 38 -12.06 9.47 3.49
C GLN A 38 -11.70 8.00 3.54
N ILE A 39 -10.96 7.57 2.51
CA ILE A 39 -10.46 6.22 2.40
C ILE A 39 -9.43 6.04 3.53
N SER A 40 -9.77 5.20 4.50
CA SER A 40 -8.84 4.86 5.57
C SER A 40 -7.64 4.11 4.99
N THR A 41 -6.43 4.57 5.31
CA THR A 41 -5.16 4.04 4.80
C THR A 41 -4.21 3.68 5.94
N VAL A 42 -3.25 2.81 5.62
CA VAL A 42 -2.07 2.53 6.46
C VAL A 42 -0.83 2.95 5.67
N PRO A 43 0.14 3.68 6.27
CA PRO A 43 1.39 4.03 5.62
C PRO A 43 2.08 2.82 5.00
N SER A 44 2.79 3.02 3.90
CA SER A 44 3.47 1.93 3.20
C SER A 44 4.85 1.59 3.76
N GLY A 45 5.34 2.38 4.72
CA GLY A 45 6.72 2.36 5.22
C GLY A 45 7.67 3.23 4.41
N SER A 46 7.20 3.76 3.27
CA SER A 46 7.93 4.62 2.34
C SER A 46 7.16 5.92 2.09
N LEU A 47 7.76 7.07 2.40
CA LEU A 47 7.12 8.36 2.19
C LEU A 47 6.89 8.63 0.70
N ALA A 48 7.85 8.28 -0.16
CA ALA A 48 7.73 8.45 -1.59
C ALA A 48 6.60 7.57 -2.16
N LEU A 49 6.44 6.35 -1.66
CA LEU A 49 5.35 5.46 -2.07
C LEU A 49 3.99 5.98 -1.58
N ASP A 50 3.90 6.52 -0.37
CA ASP A 50 2.67 7.14 0.14
C ASP A 50 2.21 8.32 -0.75
N VAL A 51 3.16 9.13 -1.25
CA VAL A 51 2.90 10.18 -2.27
C VAL A 51 2.45 9.60 -3.60
N ALA A 52 3.13 8.57 -4.08
CA ALA A 52 2.79 7.93 -5.34
C ALA A 52 1.40 7.28 -5.30
N LEU A 53 0.99 6.75 -4.15
CA LEU A 53 -0.35 6.20 -3.93
C LEU A 53 -1.44 7.28 -3.90
N GLY A 54 -1.10 8.52 -3.54
CA GLY A 54 -1.98 9.69 -3.59
C GLY A 54 -3.06 9.76 -2.49
N VAL A 55 -3.19 8.70 -1.69
CA VAL A 55 -4.07 8.61 -0.51
C VAL A 55 -3.27 8.45 0.80
N GLY A 56 -1.95 8.60 0.75
CA GLY A 56 -1.08 8.53 1.93
C GLY A 56 -0.84 7.11 2.47
N GLY A 57 -1.04 6.07 1.65
CA GLY A 57 -0.76 4.69 2.03
C GLY A 57 -1.67 3.65 1.38
N TYR A 58 -1.63 2.42 1.90
CA TYR A 58 -2.45 1.30 1.45
C TYR A 58 -3.89 1.43 1.96
N PRO A 59 -4.90 1.42 1.07
CA PRO A 59 -6.30 1.55 1.46
C PRO A 59 -6.81 0.28 2.12
N ARG A 60 -7.43 0.43 3.30
CA ARG A 60 -8.06 -0.65 4.05
C ARG A 60 -9.23 -1.28 3.28
N GLY A 61 -9.40 -2.59 3.46
CA GLY A 61 -10.46 -3.36 2.83
C GLY A 61 -10.31 -3.51 1.32
N ARG A 62 -9.07 -3.53 0.81
CA ARG A 62 -8.75 -3.61 -0.61
C ARG A 62 -7.66 -4.64 -0.87
N ILE A 63 -7.64 -5.10 -2.13
CA ILE A 63 -6.59 -5.97 -2.67
C ILE A 63 -5.54 -5.11 -3.36
N ILE A 64 -4.27 -5.37 -3.04
CA ILE A 64 -3.09 -4.78 -3.66
C ILE A 64 -2.30 -5.93 -4.30
N GLU A 65 -1.83 -5.74 -5.53
CA GLU A 65 -0.86 -6.65 -6.16
C GLU A 65 0.50 -5.97 -6.22
N VAL A 66 1.54 -6.64 -5.73
CA VAL A 66 2.94 -6.19 -5.82
C VAL A 66 3.68 -7.18 -6.70
N TYR A 67 4.11 -6.76 -7.88
CA TYR A 67 4.75 -7.66 -8.85
C TYR A 67 6.03 -7.08 -9.43
N GLY A 68 6.88 -7.94 -9.97
CA GLY A 68 8.17 -7.55 -10.51
C GLY A 68 9.15 -8.73 -10.63
N PRO A 69 10.34 -8.49 -11.19
CA PRO A 69 11.40 -9.48 -11.29
C PRO A 69 11.82 -10.06 -9.93
N GLU A 70 12.56 -11.14 -9.95
CA GLU A 70 13.22 -11.67 -8.76
C GLU A 70 14.17 -10.62 -8.15
N SER A 71 14.33 -10.68 -6.82
CA SER A 71 15.20 -9.75 -6.08
C SER A 71 14.92 -8.26 -6.31
N SER A 72 13.72 -7.90 -6.76
CA SER A 72 13.36 -6.49 -7.01
C SER A 72 12.93 -5.73 -5.76
N GLY A 73 12.66 -6.42 -4.64
CA GLY A 73 12.21 -5.82 -3.39
C GLY A 73 10.72 -5.98 -3.08
N LYS A 74 10.00 -6.87 -3.78
CA LYS A 74 8.56 -7.12 -3.57
C LYS A 74 8.23 -7.49 -2.11
N THR A 75 8.92 -8.50 -1.57
CA THR A 75 8.74 -8.96 -0.19
C THR A 75 9.13 -7.87 0.80
N THR A 76 10.21 -7.11 0.55
CA THR A 76 10.57 -5.92 1.35
C THR A 76 9.41 -4.91 1.43
N VAL A 77 8.78 -4.57 0.30
CA VAL A 77 7.63 -3.65 0.26
C VAL A 77 6.45 -4.19 1.08
N ALA A 78 6.20 -5.50 1.05
CA ALA A 78 5.13 -6.12 1.81
C ALA A 78 5.45 -6.20 3.32
N LEU A 79 6.70 -6.47 3.69
CA LEU A 79 7.13 -6.51 5.09
C LEU A 79 7.08 -5.11 5.73
N HIS A 80 7.41 -4.06 5.00
CA HIS A 80 7.20 -2.67 5.46
C HIS A 80 5.72 -2.37 5.70
N ALA A 81 4.82 -2.86 4.84
CA ALA A 81 3.38 -2.74 5.04
C ALA A 81 2.92 -3.44 6.32
N ILE A 82 3.45 -4.64 6.60
CA ILE A 82 3.18 -5.40 7.83
C ILE A 82 3.67 -4.61 9.05
N ALA A 83 4.92 -4.14 9.03
CA ALA A 83 5.51 -3.38 10.12
C ALA A 83 4.67 -2.14 10.46
N GLU A 84 4.20 -1.39 9.45
CA GLU A 84 3.33 -0.22 9.67
C GLU A 84 1.95 -0.56 10.25
N VAL A 85 1.40 -1.74 9.93
CA VAL A 85 0.16 -2.23 10.54
C VAL A 85 0.39 -2.61 12.01
N GLN A 86 1.45 -3.37 12.30
CA GLN A 86 1.79 -3.79 13.66
C GLN A 86 2.13 -2.61 14.57
N LYS A 87 2.86 -1.60 14.07
CA LYS A 87 3.12 -0.34 14.80
C LYS A 87 1.84 0.38 15.26
N LYS A 88 0.72 0.15 14.58
CA LYS A 88 -0.60 0.71 14.93
C LYS A 88 -1.44 -0.25 15.77
N GLY A 89 -0.84 -1.33 16.29
CA GLY A 89 -1.50 -2.37 17.09
C GLY A 89 -2.38 -3.32 16.27
N GLY A 90 -2.22 -3.34 14.95
CA GLY A 90 -2.98 -4.24 14.06
C GLY A 90 -2.35 -5.61 13.93
N VAL A 91 -3.17 -6.62 13.62
CA VAL A 91 -2.72 -8.01 13.46
C VAL A 91 -2.34 -8.28 12.01
N ALA A 92 -1.18 -8.91 11.80
CA ALA A 92 -0.67 -9.26 10.48
C ALA A 92 -0.59 -10.77 10.28
N ALA A 93 -0.86 -11.19 9.03
CA ALA A 93 -0.67 -12.57 8.60
C ALA A 93 0.16 -12.65 7.32
N PHE A 94 0.99 -13.67 7.21
CA PHE A 94 1.83 -13.96 6.06
C PHE A 94 1.62 -15.41 5.61
N ILE A 95 1.15 -15.58 4.37
CA ILE A 95 1.01 -16.87 3.70
C ILE A 95 2.23 -17.05 2.81
N ASP A 96 3.23 -17.77 3.32
CA ASP A 96 4.52 -18.04 2.67
C ASP A 96 4.45 -19.33 1.85
N ALA A 97 3.89 -19.22 0.65
CA ALA A 97 3.86 -20.29 -0.33
C ALA A 97 5.23 -20.50 -1.03
N GLU A 98 6.13 -19.51 -0.99
CA GLU A 98 7.50 -19.65 -1.51
C GLU A 98 8.46 -20.32 -0.51
N HIS A 99 8.05 -20.52 0.75
CA HIS A 99 8.90 -21.04 1.85
C HIS A 99 10.23 -20.28 1.99
N ALA A 100 10.19 -18.96 1.78
CA ALA A 100 11.39 -18.13 1.60
C ALA A 100 11.47 -16.95 2.57
N LEU A 101 10.52 -16.81 3.50
CA LEU A 101 10.55 -15.72 4.48
C LEU A 101 11.72 -15.91 5.47
N ASP A 102 12.59 -14.90 5.57
CA ASP A 102 13.64 -14.83 6.60
C ASP A 102 13.16 -14.01 7.80
N PRO A 103 12.94 -14.63 8.99
CA PRO A 103 12.50 -13.94 10.19
C PRO A 103 13.48 -12.86 10.67
N LYS A 104 14.80 -13.06 10.48
CA LYS A 104 15.80 -12.07 10.91
C LYS A 104 15.72 -10.81 10.07
N TYR A 105 15.56 -10.98 8.76
CA TYR A 105 15.37 -9.85 7.86
C TYR A 105 14.05 -9.12 8.15
N ALA A 106 12.95 -9.86 8.32
CA ALA A 106 11.66 -9.27 8.68
C ALA A 106 11.73 -8.46 9.99
N ALA A 107 12.39 -8.99 11.03
CA ALA A 107 12.61 -8.28 12.29
C ALA A 107 13.41 -6.99 12.09
N ALA A 108 14.45 -7.02 11.26
CA ALA A 108 15.25 -5.84 10.96
C ALA A 108 14.46 -4.74 10.23
N LEU A 109 13.42 -5.12 9.49
CA LEU A 109 12.47 -4.21 8.84
C LEU A 109 11.40 -3.67 9.81
N GLY A 110 11.43 -4.06 11.08
CA GLY A 110 10.49 -3.63 12.12
C GLY A 110 9.20 -4.44 12.19
N VAL A 111 9.19 -5.66 11.63
CA VAL A 111 8.10 -6.62 11.84
C VAL A 111 8.25 -7.24 13.22
N ASP A 112 7.17 -7.25 13.98
CA ASP A 112 7.07 -8.03 15.21
C ASP A 112 6.85 -9.50 14.84
N ILE A 113 7.91 -10.30 14.99
CA ILE A 113 7.94 -11.70 14.59
C ILE A 113 7.11 -12.57 15.53
N ASP A 114 7.05 -12.22 16.82
CA ASP A 114 6.37 -13.03 17.83
C ASP A 114 4.84 -13.00 17.62
N GLU A 115 4.33 -11.88 17.09
CA GLU A 115 2.90 -11.67 16.82
C GLU A 115 2.51 -11.87 15.34
N LEU A 116 3.47 -12.19 14.45
CA LEU A 116 3.18 -12.41 13.03
C LEU A 116 2.57 -13.81 12.81
N LEU A 117 1.32 -13.86 12.32
CA LEU A 117 0.69 -15.13 11.94
C LEU A 117 1.32 -15.67 10.64
N LEU A 118 2.15 -16.69 10.73
CA LEU A 118 2.79 -17.33 9.59
C LEU A 118 2.07 -18.63 9.19
N SER A 119 1.80 -18.80 7.90
CA SER A 119 1.32 -20.06 7.33
C SER A 119 2.16 -20.44 6.12
N GLN A 120 2.60 -21.70 6.10
CA GLN A 120 3.33 -22.31 4.98
C GLN A 120 2.46 -23.44 4.40
N PRO A 121 1.60 -23.13 3.41
CA PRO A 121 0.64 -24.09 2.88
C PRO A 121 1.29 -25.10 1.93
N ASP A 122 0.78 -26.32 1.93
CA ASP A 122 1.14 -27.39 1.00
C ASP A 122 0.52 -27.17 -0.40
N THR A 123 -0.68 -26.58 -0.49
CA THR A 123 -1.36 -26.32 -1.77
C THR A 123 -1.91 -24.90 -1.89
N GLY A 124 -2.11 -24.45 -3.13
CA GLY A 124 -2.71 -23.15 -3.43
C GLY A 124 -4.12 -22.99 -2.85
N GLU A 125 -4.95 -24.04 -2.90
CA GLU A 125 -6.27 -24.04 -2.27
C GLU A 125 -6.16 -23.80 -0.76
N GLN A 126 -5.30 -24.57 -0.08
CA GLN A 126 -5.10 -24.47 1.36
C GLN A 126 -4.63 -23.06 1.76
N GLY A 127 -3.65 -22.50 1.04
CA GLY A 127 -3.16 -21.14 1.31
C GLY A 127 -4.26 -20.08 1.17
N LEU A 128 -5.11 -20.20 0.15
CA LEU A 128 -6.21 -19.27 -0.09
C LEU A 128 -7.37 -19.46 0.90
N GLU A 129 -7.63 -20.69 1.35
CA GLU A 129 -8.63 -20.99 2.39
C GLU A 129 -8.19 -20.46 3.76
N ILE A 130 -6.91 -20.61 4.11
CA ILE A 130 -6.34 -20.02 5.33
C ILE A 130 -6.45 -18.50 5.28
N ALA A 131 -6.09 -17.88 4.15
CA ALA A 131 -6.26 -16.44 3.98
C ALA A 131 -7.73 -16.01 4.13
N ASP A 132 -8.68 -16.75 3.57
CA ASP A 132 -10.12 -16.44 3.67
C ASP A 132 -10.65 -16.59 5.10
N ALA A 133 -10.23 -17.62 5.83
CA ALA A 133 -10.59 -17.83 7.22
C ALA A 133 -10.05 -16.70 8.11
N LEU A 134 -8.78 -16.33 7.94
CA LEU A 134 -8.14 -15.23 8.68
C LEU A 134 -8.82 -13.90 8.40
N VAL A 135 -9.05 -13.56 7.14
CA VAL A 135 -9.77 -12.32 6.77
C VAL A 135 -11.18 -12.34 7.34
N SER A 136 -11.93 -13.42 7.13
CA SER A 136 -13.34 -13.53 7.52
C SER A 136 -13.57 -13.50 9.04
N SER A 137 -12.55 -13.84 9.83
CA SER A 137 -12.58 -13.68 11.29
C SER A 137 -12.75 -12.22 11.73
N GLY A 138 -12.33 -11.27 10.88
CA GLY A 138 -12.28 -9.84 11.21
C GLY A 138 -11.16 -9.45 12.18
N ALA A 139 -10.30 -10.41 12.58
CA ALA A 139 -9.21 -10.17 13.52
C ALA A 139 -7.91 -9.72 12.84
N VAL A 140 -7.78 -9.89 11.52
CA VAL A 140 -6.55 -9.58 10.77
C VAL A 140 -6.69 -8.26 10.01
N ASP A 141 -5.76 -7.33 10.24
CA ASP A 141 -5.68 -6.02 9.58
C ASP A 141 -4.95 -6.07 8.24
N ILE A 142 -3.98 -6.98 8.10
CA ILE A 142 -3.25 -7.21 6.84
C ILE A 142 -2.94 -8.68 6.62
N VAL A 143 -3.15 -9.16 5.40
CA VAL A 143 -2.68 -10.47 4.93
C VAL A 143 -1.80 -10.30 3.70
N VAL A 144 -0.61 -10.90 3.74
CA VAL A 144 0.32 -10.98 2.61
C VAL A 144 0.32 -12.42 2.09
N ILE A 145 0.23 -12.59 0.78
CA ILE A 145 0.35 -13.89 0.11
C ILE A 145 1.60 -13.85 -0.78
N ASP A 146 2.64 -14.57 -0.38
CA ASP A 146 3.94 -14.65 -1.08
C ASP A 146 4.20 -16.10 -1.56
N SER A 147 3.97 -16.44 -2.82
CA SER A 147 3.48 -15.60 -3.91
C SER A 147 2.39 -16.31 -4.72
N VAL A 148 1.66 -15.55 -5.54
CA VAL A 148 0.65 -16.09 -6.46
C VAL A 148 1.23 -17.15 -7.38
N ALA A 149 2.52 -17.03 -7.77
CA ALA A 149 3.17 -18.00 -8.63
C ALA A 149 3.31 -19.36 -7.94
N ALA A 150 3.50 -19.37 -6.62
CA ALA A 150 3.67 -20.56 -5.80
C ALA A 150 2.34 -21.16 -5.27
N LEU A 151 1.20 -20.55 -5.56
CA LEU A 151 -0.11 -21.14 -5.28
C LEU A 151 -0.42 -22.24 -6.30
N VAL A 152 0.24 -23.39 -6.14
CA VAL A 152 0.09 -24.55 -7.03
C VAL A 152 -1.14 -25.36 -6.61
N PRO A 153 -2.11 -25.61 -7.51
CA PRO A 153 -3.29 -26.40 -7.21
C PRO A 153 -2.95 -27.84 -6.79
N ARG A 154 -3.73 -28.44 -5.89
CA ARG A 154 -3.51 -29.81 -5.41
C ARG A 154 -3.36 -30.83 -6.54
N ALA A 155 -4.23 -30.77 -7.55
CA ALA A 155 -4.19 -31.71 -8.66
C ALA A 155 -2.88 -31.61 -9.48
N GLU A 156 -2.23 -30.44 -9.50
CA GLU A 156 -0.94 -30.26 -10.16
C GLU A 156 0.22 -30.81 -9.30
N ILE A 157 0.10 -30.75 -7.96
CA ILE A 157 1.08 -31.34 -7.02
C ILE A 157 1.01 -32.86 -7.00
N GLU A 158 -0.20 -33.42 -7.02
CA GLU A 158 -0.45 -34.87 -7.01
C GLU A 158 -0.26 -35.53 -8.39
N GLY A 159 -0.25 -34.74 -9.47
CA GLY A 159 -0.03 -35.20 -10.84
C GLY A 159 1.43 -35.51 -11.16
N GLU A 160 1.65 -36.12 -12.34
CA GLU A 160 3.01 -36.44 -12.80
C GLU A 160 3.65 -35.25 -13.55
N MET A 161 4.98 -35.18 -13.53
CA MET A 161 5.71 -34.18 -14.30
C MET A 161 5.44 -34.35 -15.81
N GLY A 162 4.79 -33.35 -16.41
CA GLY A 162 4.39 -33.38 -17.81
C GLY A 162 2.88 -33.43 -18.01
N ASP A 163 2.11 -33.65 -16.95
CA ASP A 163 0.64 -33.59 -17.02
C ASP A 163 0.15 -32.17 -17.35
N SER A 164 -0.82 -32.10 -18.25
CA SER A 164 -1.36 -30.84 -18.75
C SER A 164 -2.47 -30.31 -17.84
N HIS A 165 -2.10 -29.38 -16.96
CA HIS A 165 -3.02 -28.69 -16.05
C HIS A 165 -3.38 -27.27 -16.54
N MET A 166 -3.82 -27.15 -17.80
CA MET A 166 -4.04 -25.84 -18.43
C MET A 166 -5.05 -24.96 -17.67
N GLY A 167 -4.57 -23.84 -17.13
CA GLY A 167 -5.39 -22.79 -16.54
C GLY A 167 -5.98 -23.12 -15.16
N LEU A 168 -5.53 -24.19 -14.50
CA LEU A 168 -6.04 -24.60 -13.20
C LEU A 168 -5.81 -23.51 -12.13
N GLN A 169 -4.59 -22.99 -12.05
CA GLN A 169 -4.24 -21.87 -11.17
C GLN A 169 -5.09 -20.60 -11.44
N ALA A 170 -5.36 -20.29 -12.71
CA ALA A 170 -6.19 -19.13 -13.07
C ALA A 170 -7.65 -19.28 -12.61
N ARG A 171 -8.20 -20.50 -12.67
CA ARG A 171 -9.55 -20.81 -12.17
C ARG A 171 -9.61 -20.73 -10.65
N LEU A 172 -8.62 -21.31 -9.97
CA LEU A 172 -8.46 -21.24 -8.51
C LEU A 172 -8.45 -19.79 -8.04
N MET A 173 -7.56 -18.96 -8.60
CA MET A 173 -7.47 -17.53 -8.27
C MET A 173 -8.79 -16.79 -8.53
N SER A 174 -9.47 -17.08 -9.64
CA SER A 174 -10.75 -16.45 -9.96
C SER A 174 -11.85 -16.78 -8.95
N GLN A 175 -11.88 -18.03 -8.46
CA GLN A 175 -12.84 -18.46 -7.45
C GLN A 175 -12.51 -17.86 -6.08
N ALA A 176 -11.24 -17.92 -5.66
CA ALA A 176 -10.79 -17.40 -4.38
C ALA A 176 -11.00 -15.89 -4.27
N LEU A 177 -10.58 -15.10 -5.26
CA LEU A 177 -10.76 -13.64 -5.26
C LEU A 177 -12.23 -13.23 -5.22
N ARG A 178 -13.12 -14.03 -5.83
CA ARG A 178 -14.57 -13.77 -5.77
C ARG A 178 -15.11 -13.90 -4.34
N LYS A 179 -14.61 -14.86 -3.55
CA LYS A 179 -14.97 -15.02 -2.14
C LYS A 179 -14.28 -13.95 -1.27
N LEU A 180 -12.95 -13.88 -1.35
CA LEU A 180 -12.10 -13.00 -0.55
C LEU A 180 -12.48 -11.52 -0.68
N SER A 181 -12.79 -11.04 -1.88
CA SER A 181 -13.06 -9.60 -2.09
C SER A 181 -14.21 -9.05 -1.24
N GLY A 182 -15.24 -9.87 -0.98
CA GLY A 182 -16.36 -9.50 -0.12
C GLY A 182 -15.92 -9.40 1.35
N SER A 183 -15.26 -10.44 1.86
CA SER A 183 -14.74 -10.49 3.23
C SER A 183 -13.76 -9.36 3.51
N ILE A 184 -12.75 -9.19 2.63
CA ILE A 184 -11.75 -8.11 2.68
C ILE A 184 -12.42 -6.74 2.83
N ASN A 185 -13.43 -6.43 2.02
CA ASN A 185 -14.10 -5.13 2.08
C ASN A 185 -14.87 -4.92 3.40
N LYS A 186 -15.52 -5.98 3.89
CA LYS A 186 -16.32 -5.96 5.12
C LYS A 186 -15.44 -5.79 6.36
N THR A 187 -14.32 -6.51 6.42
CA THR A 187 -13.43 -6.56 7.59
C THR A 187 -12.37 -5.48 7.60
N LYS A 188 -12.27 -4.72 6.50
CA LYS A 188 -11.27 -3.66 6.31
C LYS A 188 -9.82 -4.17 6.31
N THR A 189 -9.62 -5.47 6.13
CA THR A 189 -8.30 -6.09 5.96
C THR A 189 -7.63 -5.60 4.67
N ILE A 190 -6.33 -5.34 4.71
CA ILE A 190 -5.51 -5.09 3.53
C ILE A 190 -5.01 -6.44 3.03
N ALA A 191 -5.23 -6.77 1.75
CA ALA A 191 -4.72 -8.02 1.18
C ALA A 191 -3.66 -7.72 0.13
N ILE A 192 -2.40 -8.08 0.38
CA ILE A 192 -1.30 -7.93 -0.55
C ILE A 192 -1.01 -9.29 -1.19
N PHE A 193 -1.06 -9.35 -2.51
CA PHE A 193 -0.59 -10.49 -3.29
C PHE A 193 0.74 -10.14 -3.93
N ILE A 194 1.79 -10.87 -3.58
CA ILE A 194 3.06 -10.80 -4.26
C ILE A 194 2.99 -11.68 -5.52
N ASN A 195 3.54 -11.19 -6.62
CA ASN A 195 3.53 -11.91 -7.88
C ASN A 195 4.85 -11.75 -8.63
N GLN A 196 5.14 -12.72 -9.48
CA GLN A 196 6.31 -12.71 -10.33
C GLN A 196 5.96 -12.21 -11.73
N VAL A 197 6.98 -11.77 -12.47
CA VAL A 197 6.84 -11.52 -13.91
C VAL A 197 7.17 -12.81 -14.66
N ARG A 198 6.41 -13.07 -15.73
CA ARG A 198 6.67 -14.11 -16.74
C ARG A 198 6.58 -13.47 -18.10
N GLU A 199 7.19 -14.08 -19.11
CA GLU A 199 7.06 -13.63 -20.49
C GLU A 199 6.05 -14.51 -21.24
N LYS A 200 5.22 -13.88 -22.08
CA LYS A 200 4.36 -14.61 -23.02
C LYS A 200 5.14 -14.92 -24.29
N ILE A 201 5.31 -16.21 -24.55
CA ILE A 201 5.91 -16.71 -25.79
C ILE A 201 5.05 -16.25 -26.98
N GLY A 202 5.69 -15.77 -28.05
CA GLY A 202 5.04 -15.42 -29.31
C GLY A 202 4.56 -13.97 -29.45
N ILE A 203 4.85 -13.09 -28.48
CA ILE A 203 4.60 -11.64 -28.62
C ILE A 203 5.82 -10.97 -29.26
N MET A 204 5.70 -10.56 -30.53
CA MET A 204 6.75 -9.83 -31.26
C MET A 204 6.62 -8.30 -31.17
N PHE A 205 5.50 -7.78 -30.67
CA PHE A 205 5.25 -6.34 -30.57
C PHE A 205 4.51 -6.00 -29.26
N GLY A 206 4.95 -4.94 -28.57
CA GLY A 206 4.43 -4.53 -27.26
C GLY A 206 5.18 -5.13 -26.07
N ASN A 207 4.61 -5.02 -24.87
CA ASN A 207 5.21 -5.60 -23.65
C ASN A 207 4.86 -7.10 -23.55
N PRO A 208 5.85 -8.02 -23.61
CA PRO A 208 5.61 -9.46 -23.50
C PRO A 208 5.31 -9.92 -22.07
N GLU A 209 5.52 -9.07 -21.08
CA GLU A 209 5.40 -9.44 -19.67
C GLU A 209 3.97 -9.69 -19.23
N THR A 210 3.83 -10.69 -18.38
CA THR A 210 2.59 -11.09 -17.76
C THR A 210 2.83 -11.55 -16.33
N THR A 211 1.74 -11.81 -15.61
CA THR A 211 1.79 -12.26 -14.22
C THR A 211 1.04 -13.59 -14.10
N PRO A 212 1.55 -14.56 -13.31
CA PRO A 212 0.86 -15.81 -12.96
C PRO A 212 -0.52 -15.59 -12.31
N GLY A 213 -1.32 -16.66 -12.23
CA GLY A 213 -2.66 -16.63 -11.62
C GLY A 213 -3.79 -16.09 -12.51
N GLY A 214 -3.55 -15.96 -13.81
CA GLY A 214 -4.56 -15.50 -14.77
C GLY A 214 -4.86 -14.00 -14.71
N ARG A 215 -6.08 -13.59 -15.09
CA ARG A 215 -6.46 -12.16 -15.19
C ARG A 215 -7.23 -11.64 -13.98
N ALA A 216 -7.77 -12.51 -13.13
CA ALA A 216 -8.67 -12.11 -12.06
C ALA A 216 -8.04 -11.08 -11.11
N LEU A 217 -6.82 -11.36 -10.61
CA LEU A 217 -6.12 -10.46 -9.70
C LEU A 217 -5.97 -9.05 -10.29
N LYS A 218 -5.65 -8.93 -11.59
CA LYS A 218 -5.53 -7.64 -12.27
C LYS A 218 -6.82 -6.82 -12.22
N PHE A 219 -8.00 -7.45 -12.19
CA PHE A 219 -9.29 -6.76 -12.11
C PHE A 219 -9.68 -6.43 -10.68
N TYR A 220 -9.51 -7.39 -9.77
CA TYR A 220 -9.86 -7.26 -8.35
C TYR A 220 -8.94 -6.29 -7.59
N ALA A 221 -7.65 -6.26 -7.93
CA ALA A 221 -6.69 -5.34 -7.33
C ALA A 221 -7.15 -3.89 -7.48
N THR A 222 -7.18 -3.17 -6.36
CA THR A 222 -7.42 -1.72 -6.31
C THR A 222 -6.17 -0.98 -6.71
N ILE A 223 -5.02 -1.43 -6.21
CA ILE A 223 -3.69 -0.91 -6.54
C ILE A 223 -2.86 -2.06 -7.11
N ARG A 224 -2.07 -1.75 -8.14
CA ARG A 224 -1.02 -2.64 -8.64
C ARG A 224 0.30 -1.89 -8.65
N LEU A 225 1.30 -2.46 -7.99
CA LEU A 225 2.65 -1.92 -7.89
C LEU A 225 3.59 -2.80 -8.71
N GLU A 226 4.32 -2.16 -9.62
CA GLU A 226 5.44 -2.78 -10.34
C GLU A 226 6.73 -2.36 -9.65
N VAL A 227 7.44 -3.32 -9.07
CA VAL A 227 8.69 -3.12 -8.34
C VAL A 227 9.86 -3.59 -9.18
N ARG A 228 10.78 -2.70 -9.54
CA ARG A 228 11.98 -3.01 -10.32
C ARG A 228 13.23 -2.45 -9.65
N ARG A 229 14.27 -3.28 -9.60
CA ARG A 229 15.61 -2.84 -9.26
C ARG A 229 16.13 -1.91 -10.36
N ALA A 230 16.70 -0.78 -9.95
CA ALA A 230 17.41 0.16 -10.81
C ALA A 230 18.92 0.01 -10.54
N GLU A 231 19.56 1.02 -9.97
CA GLU A 231 21.01 1.08 -9.77
C GLU A 231 21.46 0.44 -8.45
N GLN A 232 22.68 -0.09 -8.41
CA GLN A 232 23.30 -0.56 -7.18
C GLN A 232 23.83 0.63 -6.37
N ILE A 233 23.57 0.62 -5.06
CA ILE A 233 24.14 1.58 -4.11
C ILE A 233 25.43 0.99 -3.58
N LYS A 234 26.55 1.71 -3.75
CA LYS A 234 27.89 1.23 -3.38
C LYS A 234 28.56 2.18 -2.40
N SER A 235 29.35 1.61 -1.48
CA SER A 235 30.27 2.33 -0.60
C SER A 235 31.66 1.79 -0.87
N GLY A 236 32.47 2.53 -1.64
CA GLY A 236 33.73 1.99 -2.18
C GLY A 236 33.46 0.80 -3.13
N THR A 237 33.95 -0.38 -2.75
CA THR A 237 33.78 -1.64 -3.50
C THR A 237 32.58 -2.47 -3.06
N GLU A 238 32.00 -2.19 -1.89
CA GLU A 238 30.90 -2.98 -1.33
C GLU A 238 29.55 -2.50 -1.85
N ILE A 239 28.66 -3.44 -2.15
CA ILE A 239 27.28 -3.16 -2.55
C ILE A 239 26.40 -3.15 -1.29
N MET A 240 25.90 -1.98 -0.94
CA MET A 240 25.13 -1.74 0.27
C MET A 240 23.63 -1.94 0.07
N GLY A 241 23.15 -1.87 -1.17
CA GLY A 241 21.73 -1.95 -1.49
C GLY A 241 21.45 -1.64 -2.94
N ASN A 242 20.19 -1.37 -3.26
CA ASN A 242 19.77 -0.98 -4.60
C ASN A 242 18.74 0.15 -4.58
N ARG A 243 18.89 1.09 -5.49
CA ARG A 243 17.81 2.00 -5.87
C ARG A 243 16.73 1.17 -6.57
N THR A 244 15.49 1.36 -6.15
CA THR A 244 14.34 0.58 -6.57
C THR A 244 13.23 1.52 -7.02
N LYS A 245 12.65 1.22 -8.18
CA LYS A 245 11.55 1.97 -8.77
C LYS A 245 10.24 1.22 -8.52
N ILE A 246 9.31 1.86 -7.84
CA ILE A 246 7.98 1.33 -7.53
C ILE A 246 6.96 2.15 -8.33
N LYS A 247 6.42 1.56 -9.40
CA LYS A 247 5.45 2.22 -10.27
C LYS A 247 4.03 1.78 -9.95
N VAL A 248 3.14 2.75 -9.73
CA VAL A 248 1.71 2.51 -9.50
C VAL A 248 1.02 2.29 -10.84
N VAL A 249 1.05 1.06 -11.37
CA VAL A 249 0.49 0.76 -12.72
C VAL A 249 -1.04 0.68 -12.73
N LYS A 250 -1.67 0.60 -11.57
CA LYS A 250 -3.12 0.70 -11.40
C LYS A 250 -3.42 1.35 -10.05
N ASN A 251 -4.38 2.26 -10.03
CA ASN A 251 -4.90 2.87 -8.82
C ASN A 251 -6.39 3.21 -9.05
N LYS A 252 -7.28 2.69 -8.20
CA LYS A 252 -8.72 2.99 -8.24
C LYS A 252 -9.16 4.04 -7.21
N VAL A 253 -8.23 4.56 -6.40
CA VAL A 253 -8.52 5.48 -5.30
C VAL A 253 -7.84 6.84 -5.44
N ALA A 254 -6.83 6.93 -6.31
CA ALA A 254 -6.20 8.17 -6.75
C ALA A 254 -5.69 8.01 -8.20
N PRO A 255 -5.16 9.08 -8.83
CA PRO A 255 -4.56 8.98 -10.16
C PRO A 255 -3.44 7.93 -10.23
N PRO A 256 -3.45 7.02 -11.22
CA PRO A 256 -2.40 6.02 -11.41
C PRO A 256 -1.14 6.60 -12.09
N PHE A 257 -0.15 5.73 -12.32
CA PHE A 257 1.08 5.94 -13.09
C PHE A 257 2.16 6.83 -12.45
N ARG A 258 1.93 7.25 -11.22
CA ARG A 258 3.00 7.80 -10.37
C ARG A 258 4.05 6.74 -10.06
N THR A 259 5.26 7.20 -9.76
CA THR A 259 6.41 6.36 -9.45
C THR A 259 7.04 6.88 -8.17
N ALA A 260 7.37 5.96 -7.26
CA ALA A 260 8.27 6.23 -6.14
C ALA A 260 9.65 5.63 -6.46
N GLU A 261 10.70 6.39 -6.15
CA GLU A 261 12.08 5.89 -6.17
C GLU A 261 12.58 5.81 -4.74
N VAL A 262 13.02 4.62 -4.35
CA VAL A 262 13.43 4.32 -2.96
C VAL A 262 14.77 3.60 -2.95
N ASP A 263 15.54 3.78 -1.89
CA ASP A 263 16.72 2.96 -1.63
C ASP A 263 16.32 1.76 -0.79
N ILE A 264 16.57 0.54 -1.27
CA ILE A 264 16.48 -0.68 -0.47
C ILE A 264 17.89 -1.05 -0.02
N MET A 265 18.19 -0.80 1.25
CA MET A 265 19.46 -1.11 1.91
C MET A 265 19.41 -2.55 2.44
N TYR A 266 20.45 -3.34 2.18
CA TYR A 266 20.48 -4.73 2.63
C TYR A 266 20.53 -4.80 4.16
N GLY A 267 19.66 -5.63 4.75
CA GLY A 267 19.52 -5.76 6.20
C GLY A 267 18.72 -4.66 6.89
N GLU A 268 18.41 -3.54 6.23
CA GLU A 268 17.67 -2.41 6.83
C GLU A 268 16.32 -2.14 6.14
N GLY A 269 16.18 -2.53 4.87
CA GLY A 269 14.96 -2.28 4.09
C GLY A 269 14.94 -0.91 3.44
N ILE A 270 13.77 -0.26 3.36
CA ILE A 270 13.60 1.02 2.66
C ILE A 270 14.18 2.16 3.51
N SER A 271 15.11 2.93 2.93
CA SER A 271 15.75 4.06 3.61
C SER A 271 14.87 5.31 3.59
N GLN A 272 14.15 5.56 4.68
CA GLN A 272 13.32 6.77 4.84
C GLN A 272 14.14 8.06 4.76
N VAL A 273 15.37 8.07 5.28
CA VAL A 273 16.25 9.25 5.23
C VAL A 273 16.64 9.58 3.78
N GLY A 274 16.88 8.54 2.96
CA GLY A 274 17.16 8.71 1.54
C GLY A 274 15.98 9.35 0.81
N GLU A 275 14.76 8.89 1.10
CA GLU A 275 13.52 9.46 0.54
C GLU A 275 13.34 10.93 0.93
N ILE A 276 13.50 11.25 2.22
CA ILE A 276 13.33 12.61 2.74
C ILE A 276 14.29 13.58 2.04
N ILE A 277 15.56 13.21 1.87
CA ILE A 277 16.55 14.07 1.21
C ILE A 277 16.22 14.29 -0.27
N ASP A 278 15.87 13.23 -0.98
CA ASP A 278 15.57 13.31 -2.41
C ASP A 278 14.32 14.19 -2.64
N MET A 279 13.26 13.96 -1.85
CA MET A 279 12.03 14.73 -1.92
C MET A 279 12.21 16.18 -1.46
N ALA A 280 12.98 16.42 -0.39
CA ALA A 280 13.28 17.78 0.08
C ALA A 280 14.11 18.57 -0.93
N SER A 281 15.02 17.90 -1.65
CA SER A 281 15.80 18.51 -2.73
C SER A 281 14.95 18.79 -3.97
N GLU A 282 13.96 17.97 -4.29
CA GLU A 282 13.02 18.22 -5.40
C GLU A 282 12.11 19.42 -5.13
N LYS A 283 11.81 19.68 -3.86
CA LYS A 283 10.93 20.76 -3.40
C LYS A 283 11.66 22.02 -2.95
N ASP A 284 12.95 22.13 -3.22
CA ASP A 284 13.80 23.26 -2.80
C ASP A 284 13.79 23.54 -1.28
N ILE A 285 13.39 22.55 -0.46
CA ILE A 285 13.47 22.61 1.01
C ILE A 285 14.93 22.46 1.44
N VAL A 286 15.64 21.53 0.81
CA VAL A 286 17.09 21.35 0.94
C VAL A 286 17.74 21.85 -0.34
N ASN A 287 18.61 22.86 -0.19
CA ASN A 287 19.31 23.47 -1.31
C ASN A 287 20.44 22.57 -1.79
N LYS A 288 20.45 22.25 -3.08
CA LYS A 288 21.53 21.49 -3.72
C LYS A 288 22.36 22.41 -4.62
N SER A 289 23.61 22.66 -4.23
CA SER A 289 24.59 23.44 -5.00
C SER A 289 25.72 22.53 -5.50
N GLY A 290 25.60 22.06 -6.74
CA GLY A 290 26.49 21.03 -7.28
C GLY A 290 26.38 19.72 -6.50
N ALA A 291 27.46 19.31 -5.85
CA ALA A 291 27.48 18.14 -4.97
C ALA A 291 27.09 18.45 -3.52
N TRP A 292 26.97 19.72 -3.13
CA TRP A 292 26.71 20.10 -1.74
C TRP A 292 25.21 20.21 -1.45
N TYR A 293 24.79 19.67 -0.31
CA TYR A 293 23.47 19.82 0.25
C TYR A 293 23.51 20.78 1.44
N ALA A 294 22.54 21.68 1.54
CA ALA A 294 22.40 22.63 2.63
C ALA A 294 20.94 22.84 3.04
N TYR A 295 20.69 22.99 4.34
CA TYR A 295 19.38 23.29 4.90
C TYR A 295 19.48 24.55 5.75
N LYS A 296 18.62 25.56 5.49
CA LYS A 296 18.63 26.87 6.19
C LYS A 296 20.02 27.55 6.29
N GLY A 297 20.87 27.35 5.29
CA GLY A 297 22.23 27.91 5.25
C GLY A 297 23.30 27.04 5.93
N GLU A 298 22.91 26.01 6.68
CA GLU A 298 23.83 25.02 7.25
C GLU A 298 24.15 23.94 6.20
N ARG A 299 25.43 23.57 6.07
CA ARG A 299 25.86 22.52 5.14
C ARG A 299 25.65 21.15 5.77
N ILE A 300 24.74 20.36 5.20
CA ILE A 300 24.41 19.02 5.71
C ILE A 300 25.30 17.91 5.11
N GLY A 301 25.97 18.16 3.98
CA GLY A 301 26.97 17.23 3.45
C GLY A 301 27.34 17.42 1.99
N GLN A 302 28.49 16.87 1.60
CA GLN A 302 28.91 16.76 0.21
C GLN A 302 28.53 15.37 -0.33
N GLY A 303 27.59 15.33 -1.25
CA GLY A 303 27.01 14.10 -1.80
C GLY A 303 25.86 13.57 -0.95
N ARG A 304 24.96 12.82 -1.62
CA ARG A 304 23.71 12.31 -1.04
C ARG A 304 23.94 11.40 0.17
N GLU A 305 24.92 10.50 0.11
CA GLU A 305 25.17 9.55 1.22
C GLU A 305 25.71 10.25 2.48
N ASN A 306 26.49 11.32 2.34
CA ASN A 306 26.94 12.09 3.49
C ASN A 306 25.79 12.91 4.11
N ALA A 307 24.90 13.47 3.27
CA ALA A 307 23.68 14.11 3.76
C ALA A 307 22.77 13.12 4.51
N LYS A 308 22.65 11.87 4.01
CA LYS A 308 21.90 10.79 4.71
C LYS A 308 22.48 10.49 6.09
N LYS A 309 23.81 10.35 6.18
CA LYS A 309 24.50 10.15 7.47
C LYS A 309 24.24 11.30 8.42
N PHE A 310 24.40 12.54 7.95
CA PHE A 310 24.16 13.73 8.76
C PHE A 310 22.74 13.78 9.34
N LEU A 311 21.70 13.56 8.52
CA LEU A 311 20.31 13.54 9.02
C LEU A 311 20.01 12.34 9.92
N THR A 312 20.76 11.26 9.80
CA THR A 312 20.66 10.12 10.72
C THR A 312 21.22 10.48 12.10
N GLU A 313 22.29 11.26 12.14
CA GLU A 313 22.93 11.76 13.37
C GLU A 313 22.18 12.95 14.00
N HIS A 314 21.34 13.66 13.22
CA HIS A 314 20.59 14.85 13.64
C HIS A 314 19.07 14.64 13.52
N PRO A 315 18.44 13.86 14.44
CA PRO A 315 17.04 13.46 14.33
C PRO A 315 16.05 14.64 14.40
N GLU A 316 16.38 15.72 15.12
CA GLU A 316 15.53 16.92 15.19
C GLU A 316 15.41 17.61 13.83
N MET A 317 16.54 17.80 13.14
CA MET A 317 16.56 18.38 11.80
C MET A 317 15.86 17.46 10.79
N ARG A 318 16.09 16.14 10.89
CA ARG A 318 15.38 15.16 10.07
C ARG A 318 13.86 15.28 10.24
N ALA A 319 13.37 15.34 11.48
CA ALA A 319 11.93 15.44 11.76
C ALA A 319 11.34 16.76 11.24
N GLU A 320 12.08 17.86 11.34
CA GLU A 320 11.68 19.15 10.77
C GLU A 320 11.55 19.07 9.24
N ILE A 321 12.57 18.56 8.55
CA ILE A 321 12.56 18.42 7.09
C ILE A 321 11.45 17.46 6.66
N GLU A 322 11.30 16.32 7.34
CA GLU A 322 10.24 15.35 7.05
C GLU A 322 8.86 16.00 7.13
N LYS A 323 8.60 16.82 8.16
CA LYS A 323 7.34 17.54 8.31
C LYS A 323 7.10 18.51 7.14
N LEU A 324 8.11 19.30 6.77
CA LEU A 324 8.00 20.22 5.63
C LEU A 324 7.72 19.48 4.31
N VAL A 325 8.40 18.35 4.08
CA VAL A 325 8.15 17.49 2.92
C VAL A 325 6.72 16.95 2.94
N ARG A 326 6.27 16.43 4.09
CA ARG A 326 4.90 15.94 4.28
C ARG A 326 3.85 17.03 3.96
N ASP A 327 4.04 18.23 4.48
CA ASP A 327 3.15 19.37 4.24
C ASP A 327 3.11 19.75 2.73
N GLU A 328 4.26 19.82 2.08
CA GLU A 328 4.41 20.19 0.67
C GLU A 328 3.80 19.16 -0.31
N TYR A 329 3.85 17.87 0.04
CA TYR A 329 3.20 16.81 -0.73
C TYR A 329 1.76 16.51 -0.26
N GLY A 330 1.25 17.23 0.75
CA GLY A 330 -0.10 17.08 1.27
C GLY A 330 -0.37 15.74 1.97
N ILE A 331 0.66 15.14 2.58
CA ILE A 331 0.60 13.89 3.33
C ILE A 331 0.66 14.16 4.83
N GLY A 332 -0.42 13.90 5.54
CA GLY A 332 -0.50 14.03 6.99
C GLY A 332 -1.96 14.14 7.44
N ASP A 333 -2.21 14.04 8.74
CA ASP A 333 -3.55 14.20 9.30
C ASP A 333 -4.08 15.61 9.01
N LYS A 334 -4.92 15.73 7.99
CA LYS A 334 -5.64 16.97 7.64
C LYS A 334 -6.44 17.56 8.80
N LYS A 335 -6.69 16.78 9.86
CA LYS A 335 -7.34 17.22 11.10
C LYS A 335 -6.59 18.37 11.81
N ALA A 336 -5.27 18.50 11.65
CA ALA A 336 -4.52 19.57 12.31
C ALA A 336 -4.52 20.91 11.55
N VAL A 337 -4.76 20.90 10.24
CA VAL A 337 -4.69 22.11 9.39
C VAL A 337 -6.03 22.85 9.40
N GLU A 338 -7.17 22.13 9.34
CA GLU A 338 -8.50 22.76 9.42
C GLU A 338 -8.81 23.35 10.81
N ALA A 339 -8.16 22.87 11.88
CA ALA A 339 -8.31 23.43 13.21
C ALA A 339 -7.66 24.83 13.33
N LYS A 340 -6.51 25.05 12.69
CA LYS A 340 -5.81 26.35 12.69
C LYS A 340 -6.47 27.41 11.81
N ASP A 341 -7.16 27.00 10.75
CA ASP A 341 -7.93 27.92 9.90
C ASP A 341 -9.27 28.32 10.50
N LYS A 342 -9.83 27.50 11.42
CA LYS A 342 -11.03 27.87 12.19
C LYS A 342 -10.73 28.84 13.33
N GLU A 343 -9.61 28.69 14.03
CA GLU A 343 -9.20 29.63 15.10
C GLU A 343 -8.82 31.03 14.57
N LYS A 344 -8.48 31.16 13.28
CA LYS A 344 -8.16 32.47 12.67
C LYS A 344 -9.37 33.23 12.10
N ASN A 345 -10.56 32.62 12.07
CA ASN A 345 -11.74 33.17 11.42
C ASN A 345 -12.94 33.36 12.36
N GLU A 346 -12.75 33.29 13.68
CA GLU A 346 -13.75 33.83 14.61
C GLU A 346 -13.62 35.35 14.68
N PRO A 347 -14.65 36.13 14.28
CA PRO A 347 -14.69 37.55 14.57
C PRO A 347 -14.77 37.72 16.08
N VAL A 348 -13.85 38.50 16.64
CA VAL A 348 -13.96 39.00 18.03
C VAL A 348 -15.26 39.81 18.10
N GLU A 349 -16.28 39.30 18.79
CA GLU A 349 -17.47 40.08 19.13
C GLU A 349 -17.01 41.30 19.93
N SER A 350 -17.24 42.48 19.36
CA SER A 350 -17.11 43.75 20.04
C SER A 350 -18.13 43.79 21.18
N VAL A 351 -17.63 43.82 22.41
CA VAL A 351 -18.43 44.08 23.59
C VAL A 351 -18.88 45.54 23.53
N ASP A 352 -20.14 45.78 23.19
CA ASP A 352 -20.79 47.09 23.34
C ASP A 352 -20.87 47.42 24.84
N LEU A 353 -20.02 48.35 25.26
CA LEU A 353 -20.20 49.12 26.48
C LEU A 353 -21.29 50.16 26.22
N LEU A 354 -22.51 49.89 26.69
CA LEU A 354 -23.53 50.93 26.82
C LEU A 354 -23.39 51.55 28.21
N ASP A 355 -22.88 52.79 28.21
CA ASP A 355 -23.10 53.78 29.25
C ASP A 355 -24.58 54.20 29.25
N GLU A 356 -25.30 53.96 30.35
CA GLU A 356 -26.19 54.88 31.09
C GLU A 356 -26.91 54.16 32.25
#